data_AF-M4SXI9-F1
#
_entry.id   AF-M4SXI9-F1
#
_cell.length_a   1.000
_cell.length_b   1.000
_cell.length_c   1.000
_cell.angle_alpha   90.00
_cell.angle_beta   90.00
_cell.angle_gamma   90.00
#
_symmetry.space_group_name_H-M   'P 1'
#
loop_
_entity.id
_entity.type
_entity.pdbx_description
1 polymer ?
#
loop_
_entity_poly.entity_id
_entity_poly.type
_entity_poly.pdbx_seq_one_letter_code
_entity_poly.pdbx_strand_id
1 'polypeptide(L)'
;MYKQLLILLSLSVKLAQSADDVTVGGNRQAYRALCGIVALAEGGVNVPPEPAITSDDYDFVQQLNLSSSSDEWQKMFYTNDTPKKVHNTADEAGQGKKGYEEYWGDWKKAAEQLLTTPKPPRLEATGISKLTPAQRKLAHSEIAKLAGKAIQIKKQIDGLDAGKVNSASEAAILETAVYGKNAATADSTTLVTAFGAYPENTVRGTVYEAADANQMVKTVASALECLCVKGTESGGANWKTSTCTKKLTGQLDGIAVSVHLTSPIRRKR
;
A
#
# COMPACT_ATOMS: atom_id res chain seq x y z
N MET A 1 11.07 9.21 -5.08
CA MET A 1 11.06 8.85 -3.64
C MET A 1 12.16 7.86 -3.24
N TYR A 2 12.55 6.90 -4.09
CA TYR A 2 13.69 5.97 -3.84
C TYR A 2 15.03 6.68 -3.52
N LYS A 3 15.30 7.80 -4.22
CA LYS A 3 16.49 8.64 -3.99
C LYS A 3 16.50 9.35 -2.63
N GLN A 4 15.34 9.63 -2.03
CA GLN A 4 15.25 10.30 -0.72
C GLN A 4 15.35 9.30 0.44
N LEU A 5 14.88 8.05 0.25
CA LEU A 5 15.08 6.97 1.23
C LEU A 5 16.57 6.58 1.34
N LEU A 6 17.30 6.61 0.22
CA LEU A 6 18.75 6.36 0.20
C LEU A 6 19.57 7.46 0.89
N ILE A 7 19.07 8.70 0.92
CA ILE A 7 19.74 9.84 1.59
C ILE A 7 19.47 9.83 3.10
N LEU A 8 18.34 9.27 3.55
CA LEU A 8 18.06 9.09 4.98
C LEU A 8 18.81 7.90 5.58
N LEU A 9 19.20 6.90 4.78
CA LEU A 9 20.03 5.78 5.23
C LEU A 9 21.52 6.14 5.36
N SER A 10 21.97 7.26 4.78
CA SER A 10 23.37 7.69 4.79
C SER A 10 23.73 8.67 5.91
N LEU A 11 22.78 9.10 6.74
CA LEU A 11 23.07 9.94 7.91
C LEU A 11 23.02 9.12 9.21
N SER A 12 24.21 8.97 9.80
CA SER A 12 24.50 8.73 11.24
C SER A 12 25.04 7.35 11.64
N VAL A 13 26.08 6.87 10.98
CA VAL A 13 27.14 6.16 11.72
C VAL A 13 28.48 6.73 11.28
N LYS A 14 28.93 7.80 11.96
CA LYS A 14 30.38 8.05 12.01
C LYS A 14 30.97 6.93 12.86
N LEU A 15 31.43 5.85 12.23
CA LEU A 15 32.40 4.98 12.90
C LEU A 15 33.62 5.85 13.14
N ALA A 16 33.88 6.20 14.40
CA ALA A 16 35.20 6.65 14.78
C ALA A 16 36.16 5.52 14.44
N GLN A 17 36.90 5.65 13.33
CA GLN A 17 38.05 4.82 13.03
C GLN A 17 39.11 5.13 14.09
N SER A 18 39.04 4.42 15.20
CA SER A 18 40.23 4.13 15.99
C SER A 18 40.88 2.90 15.34
N ALA A 19 42.20 2.92 15.20
CA ALA A 19 42.99 1.81 14.67
C ALA A 19 43.08 0.62 15.65
N ASP A 20 42.06 0.43 16.48
CA ASP A 20 41.94 -0.67 17.43
C ASP A 20 41.14 -1.83 16.80
N ASP A 21 41.51 -3.05 17.13
CA ASP A 21 40.80 -4.25 16.69
C ASP A 21 39.31 -4.18 17.04
N VAL A 22 38.45 -4.57 16.09
CA VAL A 22 37.00 -4.69 16.35
C VAL A 22 36.78 -5.78 17.40
N THR A 23 36.53 -5.35 18.63
CA THR A 23 36.30 -6.27 19.76
C THR A 23 34.97 -7.02 19.64
N VAL A 24 34.85 -8.14 20.35
CA VAL A 24 33.59 -8.89 20.43
C VAL A 24 32.48 -7.99 20.97
N GLY A 25 31.44 -7.78 20.16
CA GLY A 25 30.31 -6.91 20.49
C GLY A 25 30.51 -5.45 20.08
N GLY A 26 31.64 -5.07 19.47
CA GLY A 26 31.91 -3.72 19.00
C GLY A 26 30.86 -3.20 18.00
N ASN A 27 30.28 -4.10 17.21
CA ASN A 27 29.24 -3.77 16.21
C ASN A 27 27.80 -4.01 16.71
N ARG A 28 27.58 -4.25 18.00
CA ARG A 28 26.27 -4.65 18.54
C ARG A 28 25.16 -3.63 18.27
N GLN A 29 25.47 -2.34 18.26
CA GLN A 29 24.47 -1.29 17.97
C GLN A 29 24.05 -1.31 16.50
N ALA A 30 25.01 -1.39 15.58
CA ALA A 30 24.74 -1.51 14.14
C ALA A 30 23.98 -2.81 13.83
N TYR A 31 24.37 -3.93 14.44
CA TYR A 31 23.65 -5.20 14.35
C TYR A 31 22.18 -5.08 14.78
N ARG A 32 21.91 -4.43 15.91
CA ARG A 32 20.53 -4.22 16.41
C ARG A 32 19.69 -3.39 15.45
N ALA A 33 20.26 -2.33 14.88
CA ALA A 33 19.56 -1.49 13.91
C ALA A 33 19.17 -2.30 12.66
N LEU A 34 20.11 -3.07 12.10
CA LEU A 34 19.84 -3.92 10.94
C LEU A 34 18.84 -5.05 11.24
N CYS A 35 18.89 -5.67 12.43
CA CYS A 35 17.85 -6.61 12.86
C CYS A 35 16.46 -5.98 12.99
N GLY A 36 16.37 -4.68 13.29
CA GLY A 36 15.10 -3.94 13.26
C GLY A 36 14.52 -3.89 11.85
N ILE A 37 15.35 -3.73 10.82
CA ILE A 37 14.92 -3.73 9.41
C ILE A 37 14.52 -5.13 8.95
N VAL A 38 15.26 -6.16 9.35
CA VAL A 38 14.86 -7.57 9.11
C VAL A 38 13.50 -7.86 9.73
N ALA A 39 13.25 -7.41 10.96
CA ALA A 39 11.96 -7.58 11.62
C ALA A 39 10.80 -6.87 10.90
N LEU A 40 11.05 -5.76 10.21
CA LEU A 40 10.04 -5.10 9.37
C LEU A 40 9.70 -5.92 8.13
N ALA A 41 10.69 -6.53 7.47
CA ALA A 41 10.44 -7.40 6.33
C ALA A 41 9.72 -8.69 6.73
N GLU A 42 10.06 -9.28 7.88
CA GLU A 42 9.44 -10.53 8.37
C GLU A 42 8.08 -10.32 9.06
N GLY A 43 7.79 -9.10 9.54
CA GLY A 43 6.58 -8.78 10.29
C GLY A 43 5.31 -8.72 9.43
N GLY A 44 5.46 -8.69 8.10
CA GLY A 44 4.38 -8.52 7.14
C GLY A 44 3.92 -7.05 7.03
N VAL A 45 3.48 -6.67 5.83
CA VAL A 45 2.91 -5.34 5.58
C VAL A 45 1.39 -5.42 5.67
N ASN A 46 0.79 -4.58 6.51
CA ASN A 46 -0.66 -4.41 6.58
C ASN A 46 -1.06 -3.07 5.96
N VAL A 47 -1.58 -3.11 4.74
CA VAL A 47 -2.20 -1.95 4.09
C VAL A 47 -3.68 -1.93 4.48
N PRO A 48 -4.20 -0.84 5.08
CA PRO A 48 -5.62 -0.75 5.38
C PRO A 48 -6.45 -0.79 4.08
N PRO A 49 -7.66 -1.38 4.11
CA PRO A 49 -8.51 -1.42 2.93
C PRO A 49 -8.86 0.00 2.50
N GLU A 50 -8.96 0.20 1.19
CA GLU A 50 -9.40 1.47 0.62
C GLU A 50 -10.85 1.77 1.05
N PRO A 51 -11.18 3.03 1.37
CA PRO A 51 -12.52 3.40 1.74
C PRO A 51 -13.44 3.21 0.53
N ALA A 52 -14.45 2.35 0.67
CA ALA A 52 -15.49 2.18 -0.33
C ALA A 52 -16.78 2.87 0.16
N ILE A 53 -17.37 3.73 -0.67
CA ILE A 53 -18.81 3.96 -0.59
C ILE A 53 -19.46 2.77 -1.28
N THR A 54 -20.27 1.98 -0.56
CA THR A 54 -21.10 0.97 -1.21
C THR A 54 -22.01 1.66 -2.22
N SER A 55 -22.05 1.17 -3.46
CA SER A 55 -22.92 1.69 -4.52
C SER A 55 -24.35 1.92 -4.04
N ASP A 56 -24.84 1.04 -3.16
CA ASP A 56 -26.22 1.01 -2.69
C ASP A 56 -26.61 2.24 -1.86
N ASP A 57 -25.71 2.73 -1.00
CA ASP A 57 -25.95 3.94 -0.20
C ASP A 57 -25.87 5.21 -1.04
N TYR A 58 -24.89 5.28 -1.95
CA TYR A 58 -24.78 6.37 -2.90
C TYR A 58 -26.03 6.46 -3.78
N ASP A 59 -26.40 5.35 -4.41
CA ASP A 59 -27.55 5.25 -5.29
C ASP A 59 -28.84 5.60 -4.54
N PHE A 60 -28.98 5.15 -3.29
CA PHE A 60 -30.15 5.50 -2.48
C PHE A 60 -30.25 7.01 -2.23
N VAL A 61 -29.13 7.69 -1.93
CA VAL A 61 -29.14 9.15 -1.76
C VAL A 61 -29.52 9.86 -3.07
N GLN A 62 -29.04 9.39 -4.21
CA GLN A 62 -29.41 9.96 -5.52
C GLN A 62 -30.88 9.69 -5.88
N GLN A 63 -31.40 8.49 -5.59
CA GLN A 63 -32.83 8.16 -5.72
C GLN A 63 -33.70 9.06 -4.86
N LEU A 64 -33.32 9.27 -3.59
CA LEU A 64 -34.06 10.11 -2.67
C LEU A 64 -34.04 11.57 -3.13
N ASN A 65 -32.90 12.05 -3.63
CA ASN A 65 -32.75 13.37 -4.21
C ASN A 65 -33.71 13.58 -5.39
N LEU A 66 -33.69 12.66 -6.36
CA LEU A 66 -34.57 12.74 -7.53
C LEU A 66 -36.06 12.63 -7.14
N SER A 67 -36.40 11.74 -6.21
CA SER A 67 -37.79 11.54 -5.76
C SER A 67 -38.36 12.73 -5.02
N SER A 68 -37.51 13.50 -4.34
CA SER A 68 -37.89 14.72 -3.62
C SER A 68 -37.94 15.96 -4.50
N SER A 69 -37.38 15.91 -5.72
CA SER A 69 -37.40 17.02 -6.68
C SER A 69 -38.81 17.38 -7.14
N SER A 70 -38.95 18.57 -7.74
CA SER A 70 -40.23 18.98 -8.34
C SER A 70 -40.64 18.07 -9.50
N ASP A 71 -41.94 18.03 -9.78
CA ASP A 71 -42.47 17.18 -10.84
C ASP A 71 -41.96 17.63 -12.22
N GLU A 72 -41.74 18.94 -12.41
CA GLU A 72 -41.12 19.50 -13.62
C GLU A 72 -39.70 19.00 -13.82
N TRP A 73 -38.92 18.97 -12.73
CA TRP A 73 -37.55 18.46 -12.77
C TRP A 73 -37.53 16.96 -13.06
N GLN A 74 -38.36 16.17 -12.40
CA GLN A 74 -38.43 14.73 -12.65
C GLN A 74 -38.85 14.41 -14.09
N LYS A 75 -39.79 15.19 -14.67
CA LYS A 75 -40.27 14.99 -16.04
C LYS A 75 -39.17 15.10 -17.09
N MET A 76 -38.14 15.92 -16.87
CA MET A 76 -37.09 16.13 -17.86
C MET A 76 -36.26 14.86 -18.16
N PHE A 77 -36.30 13.87 -17.26
CA PHE A 77 -35.57 12.62 -17.44
C PHE A 77 -36.30 11.62 -18.32
N TYR A 78 -37.61 11.78 -18.54
CA TYR A 78 -38.43 10.75 -19.19
C TYR A 78 -38.90 11.16 -20.59
N THR A 79 -38.86 10.21 -21.52
CA THR A 79 -39.53 10.35 -22.81
C THR A 79 -41.05 10.35 -22.64
N ASN A 80 -41.74 10.91 -23.64
CA ASN A 80 -43.21 10.89 -23.70
C ASN A 80 -43.77 9.55 -24.25
N ASP A 81 -42.94 8.53 -24.41
CA ASP A 81 -43.35 7.22 -24.93
C ASP A 81 -44.17 6.42 -23.90
N THR A 82 -44.85 5.38 -24.37
CA THR A 82 -45.48 4.36 -23.53
C THR A 82 -44.92 2.98 -23.90
N PRO A 83 -44.14 2.31 -23.01
CA PRO A 83 -43.73 2.76 -21.69
C PRO A 83 -42.70 3.90 -21.74
N LYS A 84 -42.68 4.74 -20.71
CA LYS A 84 -41.69 5.81 -20.55
C LYS A 84 -40.27 5.22 -20.54
N LYS A 85 -39.33 5.92 -21.16
CA LYS A 85 -37.90 5.62 -21.10
C LYS A 85 -37.14 6.78 -20.49
N VAL A 86 -35.93 6.54 -20.00
CA VAL A 86 -35.05 7.61 -19.50
C VAL A 86 -34.14 8.10 -20.63
N HIS A 87 -33.98 9.40 -20.77
CA HIS A 87 -33.04 10.00 -21.73
C HIS A 87 -31.59 9.61 -21.40
N ASN A 88 -30.80 9.23 -22.41
CA ASN A 88 -29.42 8.79 -22.17
C ASN A 88 -28.49 9.94 -21.82
N THR A 89 -28.76 11.14 -22.34
CA THR A 89 -27.93 12.33 -22.15
C THR A 89 -28.76 13.57 -21.84
N ALA A 90 -28.12 14.59 -21.25
CA ALA A 90 -28.74 15.89 -21.02
C ALA A 90 -29.19 16.55 -22.32
N ASP A 91 -28.43 16.37 -23.41
CA ASP A 91 -28.77 16.90 -24.74
C ASP A 91 -30.06 16.26 -25.28
N GLU A 92 -30.22 14.95 -25.17
CA GLU A 92 -31.44 14.23 -25.57
C GLU A 92 -32.68 14.73 -24.81
N ALA A 93 -32.50 15.16 -23.55
CA ALA A 93 -33.55 15.75 -22.72
C ALA A 93 -33.79 17.25 -22.98
N GLY A 94 -33.10 17.85 -23.97
CA GLY A 94 -33.16 19.29 -24.24
C GLY A 94 -32.56 20.16 -23.12
N GLN A 95 -31.68 19.58 -22.30
CA GLN A 95 -31.00 20.24 -21.16
C GLN A 95 -29.49 20.46 -21.41
N GLY A 96 -29.06 20.38 -22.66
CA GLY A 96 -27.67 20.62 -23.05
C GLY A 96 -27.13 21.97 -22.62
N LYS A 97 -25.82 22.03 -22.33
CA LYS A 97 -25.07 23.24 -21.95
C LYS A 97 -25.48 23.86 -20.61
N LYS A 98 -26.27 23.15 -19.81
CA LYS A 98 -26.64 23.57 -18.45
C LYS A 98 -25.65 23.11 -17.37
N GLY A 99 -24.59 22.41 -17.76
CA GLY A 99 -23.61 21.83 -16.83
C GLY A 99 -24.14 20.57 -16.14
N TYR A 100 -25.13 19.90 -16.75
CA TYR A 100 -25.75 18.69 -16.22
C TYR A 100 -25.03 17.42 -16.65
N GLU A 101 -24.15 17.52 -17.65
CA GLU A 101 -23.46 16.43 -18.31
C GLU A 101 -22.67 15.57 -17.30
N GLU A 102 -22.01 16.22 -16.34
CA GLU A 102 -21.22 15.53 -15.30
C GLU A 102 -22.07 14.74 -14.30
N TYR A 103 -23.34 15.12 -14.10
CA TYR A 103 -24.24 14.51 -13.12
C TYR A 103 -25.27 13.58 -13.77
N TRP A 104 -25.38 13.63 -15.10
CA TRP A 104 -26.46 12.97 -15.83
C TRP A 104 -26.49 11.47 -15.61
N GLY A 105 -25.32 10.82 -15.56
CA GLY A 105 -25.22 9.37 -15.33
C GLY A 105 -25.88 8.95 -14.01
N ASP A 106 -25.63 9.69 -12.94
CA ASP A 106 -26.20 9.42 -11.62
C ASP A 106 -27.71 9.66 -11.58
N TRP A 107 -28.16 10.76 -12.19
CA TRP A 107 -29.59 11.10 -12.24
C TRP A 107 -30.37 10.14 -13.15
N LYS A 108 -29.79 9.73 -14.28
CA LYS A 108 -30.34 8.71 -15.17
C LYS A 108 -30.57 7.41 -14.42
N LYS A 109 -29.55 6.93 -13.69
CA LYS A 109 -29.66 5.70 -12.89
C LYS A 109 -30.77 5.80 -11.84
N ALA A 110 -30.85 6.92 -11.12
CA ALA A 110 -31.93 7.18 -10.18
C ALA A 110 -33.31 7.18 -10.88
N ALA A 111 -33.43 7.80 -12.05
CA ALA A 111 -34.68 7.86 -12.82
C ALA A 111 -35.10 6.47 -13.32
N GLU A 112 -34.16 5.65 -13.78
CA GLU A 112 -34.41 4.26 -14.19
C GLU A 112 -34.95 3.43 -13.02
N GLN A 113 -34.35 3.57 -11.84
CA GLN A 113 -34.82 2.93 -10.61
C GLN A 113 -36.23 3.40 -10.22
N LEU A 114 -36.57 4.66 -10.48
CA LEU A 114 -37.92 5.17 -10.28
C LEU A 114 -38.92 4.68 -11.33
N LEU A 115 -38.52 4.08 -12.46
CA LEU A 115 -39.49 3.42 -13.35
C LEU A 115 -39.85 1.99 -12.89
N THR A 116 -39.06 1.41 -11.99
CA THR A 116 -39.32 0.04 -11.50
C THR A 116 -40.60 -0.04 -10.66
N THR A 117 -41.31 -1.15 -10.80
CA THR A 117 -42.51 -1.47 -10.01
C THR A 117 -42.39 -2.90 -9.46
N PRO A 118 -42.51 -3.11 -8.12
CA PRO A 118 -42.70 -2.08 -7.10
C PRO A 118 -41.46 -1.17 -6.96
N LYS A 119 -41.66 0.02 -6.39
CA LYS A 119 -40.57 0.94 -6.09
C LYS A 119 -39.59 0.31 -5.09
N PRO A 120 -38.33 0.77 -5.04
CA PRO A 120 -37.34 0.28 -4.07
C PRO A 120 -37.87 0.35 -2.62
N PRO A 121 -37.87 -0.75 -1.84
CA PRO A 121 -38.44 -0.78 -0.49
C PRO A 121 -37.85 0.27 0.46
N ARG A 122 -36.53 0.52 0.34
CA ARG A 122 -35.82 1.53 1.13
C ARG A 122 -36.32 2.95 0.86
N LEU A 123 -36.70 3.25 -0.38
CA LEU A 123 -37.28 4.54 -0.77
C LEU A 123 -38.70 4.68 -0.24
N GLU A 124 -39.54 3.65 -0.38
CA GLU A 124 -40.90 3.65 0.15
C GLU A 124 -40.94 3.84 1.68
N ALA A 125 -40.00 3.21 2.39
CA ALA A 125 -39.88 3.36 3.85
C ALA A 125 -39.61 4.80 4.31
N THR A 126 -39.09 5.67 3.44
CA THR A 126 -38.88 7.10 3.77
C THR A 126 -40.20 7.89 3.83
N GLY A 127 -41.27 7.40 3.21
CA GLY A 127 -42.52 8.13 3.07
C GLY A 127 -42.42 9.37 2.16
N ILE A 128 -41.36 9.52 1.35
CA ILE A 128 -41.16 10.68 0.47
C ILE A 128 -42.35 10.89 -0.49
N SER A 129 -42.98 9.80 -0.95
CA SER A 129 -44.18 9.80 -1.80
C SER A 129 -45.43 10.34 -1.10
N LYS A 130 -45.43 10.42 0.23
CA LYS A 130 -46.57 10.87 1.06
C LYS A 130 -46.46 12.34 1.47
N LEU A 131 -45.35 13.02 1.15
CA LEU A 131 -45.15 14.41 1.50
C LEU A 131 -46.05 15.33 0.67
N THR A 132 -46.59 16.37 1.32
CA THR A 132 -47.23 17.47 0.60
C THR A 132 -46.19 18.24 -0.24
N PRO A 133 -46.59 18.98 -1.28
CA PRO A 133 -45.63 19.75 -2.10
C PRO A 133 -44.73 20.69 -1.29
N ALA A 134 -45.26 21.33 -0.24
CA ALA A 134 -44.49 22.21 0.64
C ALA A 134 -43.46 21.44 1.48
N GLN A 135 -43.87 20.32 2.07
CA GLN A 135 -42.97 19.44 2.84
C GLN A 135 -41.89 18.84 1.95
N ARG A 136 -42.26 18.39 0.75
CA ARG A 136 -41.34 17.86 -0.27
C ARG A 136 -40.29 18.90 -0.66
N LYS A 137 -40.69 20.15 -0.91
CA LYS A 137 -39.77 21.25 -1.22
C LYS A 137 -38.77 21.52 -0.09
N LEU A 138 -39.23 21.50 1.16
CA LEU A 138 -38.35 21.67 2.33
C LEU A 138 -37.37 20.51 2.47
N ALA A 139 -37.86 19.27 2.39
CA ALA A 139 -37.03 18.07 2.45
C ALA A 139 -36.00 18.03 1.32
N HIS A 140 -36.41 18.41 0.11
CA HIS A 140 -35.53 18.43 -1.06
C HIS A 140 -34.30 19.33 -0.86
N SER A 141 -34.46 20.48 -0.19
CA SER A 141 -33.32 21.38 0.05
C SER A 141 -32.20 20.72 0.84
N GLU A 142 -32.53 19.90 1.84
CA GLU A 142 -31.54 19.17 2.64
C GLU A 142 -31.04 17.92 1.92
N ILE A 143 -31.93 17.18 1.26
CA ILE A 143 -31.56 15.98 0.49
C ILE A 143 -30.61 16.34 -0.67
N ALA A 144 -30.84 17.45 -1.37
CA ALA A 144 -29.98 17.91 -2.45
C ALA A 144 -28.56 18.25 -1.96
N LYS A 145 -28.42 18.84 -0.76
CA LYS A 145 -27.11 19.07 -0.15
C LYS A 145 -26.39 17.77 0.17
N LEU A 146 -27.12 16.77 0.69
CA LEU A 146 -26.55 15.44 0.98
C LEU A 146 -26.12 14.73 -0.31
N ALA A 147 -26.93 14.78 -1.37
CA ALA A 147 -26.59 14.21 -2.66
C ALA A 147 -25.36 14.88 -3.30
N GLY A 148 -25.26 16.21 -3.21
CA GLY A 148 -24.08 16.95 -3.65
C GLY A 148 -22.81 16.53 -2.91
N LYS A 149 -22.89 16.37 -1.58
CA LYS A 149 -21.76 15.85 -0.78
C LYS A 149 -21.41 14.41 -1.15
N ALA A 150 -22.40 13.56 -1.35
CA ALA A 150 -22.19 12.17 -1.76
C ALA A 150 -21.44 12.09 -3.10
N ILE A 151 -21.79 12.95 -4.08
CA ILE A 151 -21.07 13.07 -5.36
C ILE A 151 -19.61 13.48 -5.12
N GLN A 152 -19.36 14.47 -4.28
CA GLN A 152 -17.99 14.92 -3.99
C GLN A 152 -17.15 13.81 -3.34
N ILE A 153 -17.70 13.10 -2.36
CA ILE A 153 -16.99 12.00 -1.69
C ILE A 153 -16.75 10.86 -2.69
N LYS A 154 -17.74 10.51 -3.52
CA LYS A 154 -17.58 9.50 -4.56
C LYS A 154 -16.46 9.87 -5.54
N LYS A 155 -16.43 11.12 -6.03
CA LYS A 155 -15.34 11.61 -6.91
C LYS A 155 -13.97 11.55 -6.24
N GLN A 156 -13.89 11.86 -4.95
CA GLN A 156 -12.64 11.77 -4.19
C GLN A 156 -12.16 10.32 -4.09
N ILE A 157 -13.06 9.39 -3.81
CA ILE A 157 -12.76 7.95 -3.72
C ILE A 157 -12.39 7.37 -5.09
N ASP A 158 -13.17 7.65 -6.13
CA ASP A 158 -12.91 7.18 -7.50
C ASP A 158 -11.61 7.79 -8.07
N GLY A 159 -11.21 8.97 -7.58
CA GLY A 159 -9.95 9.63 -7.91
C GLY A 159 -8.75 9.15 -7.09
N LEU A 160 -8.94 8.25 -6.12
CA LEU A 160 -7.82 7.59 -5.47
C LEU A 160 -7.15 6.64 -6.47
N ASP A 161 -5.82 6.59 -6.42
CA ASP A 161 -5.04 5.63 -7.19
C ASP A 161 -5.21 4.21 -6.60
N ALA A 162 -6.35 3.59 -6.90
CA ALA A 162 -6.71 2.28 -6.39
C ALA A 162 -5.62 1.24 -6.73
N GLY A 163 -5.18 0.48 -5.73
CA GLY A 163 -4.26 -0.64 -5.91
C GLY A 163 -2.78 -0.28 -6.14
N LYS A 164 -2.38 1.00 -6.08
CA LYS A 164 -0.94 1.37 -6.14
C LYS A 164 -0.13 0.88 -4.94
N VAL A 165 -0.77 0.77 -3.79
CA VAL A 165 -0.16 0.24 -2.56
C VAL A 165 -0.91 -1.01 -2.17
N ASN A 166 -0.26 -2.16 -2.26
CA ASN A 166 -0.83 -3.41 -1.77
C ASN A 166 0.20 -4.15 -0.92
N SER A 167 -0.28 -4.89 0.07
CA SER A 167 0.59 -5.57 1.03
C SER A 167 1.62 -6.50 0.38
N ALA A 168 1.25 -7.16 -0.72
CA ALA A 168 2.13 -8.10 -1.41
C ALA A 168 3.28 -7.38 -2.15
N SER A 169 3.01 -6.27 -2.85
CA SER A 169 4.04 -5.50 -3.53
C SER A 169 4.99 -4.83 -2.54
N GLU A 170 4.45 -4.28 -1.45
CA GLU A 170 5.27 -3.65 -0.41
C GLU A 170 6.11 -4.68 0.36
N ALA A 171 5.56 -5.86 0.66
CA ALA A 171 6.31 -6.96 1.24
C ALA A 171 7.46 -7.40 0.32
N ALA A 172 7.20 -7.57 -0.98
CA ALA A 172 8.21 -7.94 -1.96
C ALA A 172 9.35 -6.89 -2.06
N ILE A 173 9.04 -5.60 -1.91
CA ILE A 173 10.04 -4.52 -1.87
C ILE A 173 10.93 -4.68 -0.63
N LEU A 174 10.33 -4.88 0.55
CA LEU A 174 11.07 -5.06 1.80
C LEU A 174 11.93 -6.32 1.78
N GLU A 175 11.39 -7.44 1.30
CA GLU A 175 12.13 -8.71 1.16
C GLU A 175 13.30 -8.57 0.17
N THR A 176 13.09 -7.88 -0.95
CA THR A 176 14.17 -7.62 -1.92
C THR A 176 15.26 -6.73 -1.31
N ALA A 177 14.89 -5.69 -0.54
CA ALA A 177 15.86 -4.83 0.13
C ALA A 177 16.65 -5.56 1.23
N VAL A 178 16.00 -6.50 1.94
CA VAL A 178 16.63 -7.24 3.04
C VAL A 178 17.46 -8.41 2.54
N TYR A 179 16.94 -9.19 1.60
CA TYR A 179 17.48 -10.49 1.20
C TYR A 179 17.99 -10.55 -0.24
N GLY A 180 17.73 -9.51 -1.04
CA GLY A 180 18.14 -9.39 -2.44
C GLY A 180 17.21 -10.07 -3.44
N LYS A 181 16.11 -10.67 -2.96
CA LYS A 181 15.09 -11.31 -3.80
C LYS A 181 13.73 -11.27 -3.13
N ASN A 182 12.68 -11.15 -3.94
CA ASN A 182 11.28 -11.35 -3.53
C ASN A 182 11.06 -12.78 -2.97
N ALA A 183 10.23 -12.90 -1.95
CA ALA A 183 9.85 -14.13 -1.24
C ALA A 183 11.02 -14.87 -0.59
N ALA A 184 12.15 -14.19 -0.39
CA ALA A 184 13.26 -14.72 0.37
C ALA A 184 13.05 -14.47 1.86
N THR A 185 13.53 -15.41 2.67
CA THR A 185 13.58 -15.32 4.13
C THR A 185 15.03 -15.41 4.60
N ALA A 186 15.24 -15.21 5.90
CA ALA A 186 16.52 -15.51 6.54
C ALA A 186 17.07 -16.89 6.14
N ASP A 187 16.21 -17.92 6.13
CA ASP A 187 16.61 -19.32 5.90
C ASP A 187 16.92 -19.61 4.42
N SER A 188 16.27 -18.91 3.48
CA SER A 188 16.48 -19.12 2.05
C SER A 188 17.55 -18.22 1.44
N THR A 189 18.09 -17.28 2.22
CA THR A 189 19.05 -16.29 1.73
C THR A 189 20.45 -16.89 1.63
N THR A 190 21.07 -16.72 0.48
CA THR A 190 22.44 -17.16 0.17
C THR A 190 23.37 -15.96 0.02
N LEU A 191 24.68 -16.18 -0.03
CA LEU A 191 25.63 -15.12 -0.35
C LEU A 191 25.34 -14.49 -1.73
N VAL A 192 24.99 -15.32 -2.73
CA VAL A 192 24.67 -14.83 -4.08
C VAL A 192 23.45 -13.93 -4.06
N THR A 193 22.38 -14.29 -3.34
CA THR A 193 21.18 -13.45 -3.27
C THR A 193 21.44 -12.20 -2.43
N ALA A 194 22.15 -12.31 -1.31
CA ALA A 194 22.46 -11.18 -0.44
C ALA A 194 23.38 -10.14 -1.12
N PHE A 195 24.39 -10.57 -1.87
CA PHE A 195 25.34 -9.67 -2.53
C PHE A 195 25.00 -9.38 -4.01
N GLY A 196 24.02 -10.09 -4.57
CA GLY A 196 23.60 -9.99 -5.98
C GLY A 196 24.56 -10.67 -6.97
N ALA A 197 25.68 -11.21 -6.50
CA ALA A 197 26.64 -12.01 -7.26
C ALA A 197 27.48 -12.85 -6.29
N TYR A 198 28.15 -13.89 -6.79
CA TYR A 198 29.04 -14.70 -5.96
C TYR A 198 30.33 -13.90 -5.66
N PRO A 199 30.75 -13.73 -4.39
CA PRO A 199 31.94 -12.97 -4.00
C PRO A 199 33.28 -13.72 -4.20
N GLU A 200 33.35 -14.72 -5.08
CA GLU A 200 34.48 -15.66 -5.16
C GLU A 200 35.70 -14.96 -5.74
N ASN A 201 36.88 -15.24 -5.17
CA ASN A 201 38.17 -14.65 -5.56
C ASN A 201 38.26 -13.11 -5.48
N THR A 202 37.28 -12.47 -4.82
CA THR A 202 37.28 -11.02 -4.60
C THR A 202 37.78 -10.72 -3.19
N VAL A 203 38.73 -9.78 -3.07
CA VAL A 203 39.30 -9.42 -1.77
C VAL A 203 38.19 -8.82 -0.89
N ARG A 204 38.14 -9.22 0.38
CA ARG A 204 37.11 -8.78 1.35
C ARG A 204 36.86 -7.27 1.35
N GLY A 205 37.91 -6.46 1.20
CA GLY A 205 37.79 -5.00 1.12
C GLY A 205 36.82 -4.57 0.02
N THR A 206 36.95 -5.14 -1.17
CA THR A 206 36.10 -4.88 -2.34
C THR A 206 34.68 -5.45 -2.17
N VAL A 207 34.52 -6.62 -1.55
CA VAL A 207 33.19 -7.20 -1.30
C VAL A 207 32.38 -6.37 -0.30
N TYR A 208 33.05 -5.75 0.68
CA TYR A 208 32.39 -5.04 1.80
C TYR A 208 32.22 -3.53 1.55
N GLU A 209 32.45 -3.09 0.32
CA GLU A 209 32.18 -1.72 -0.11
C GLU A 209 30.70 -1.51 -0.44
N ALA A 210 30.11 -0.52 0.22
CA ALA A 210 28.73 -0.08 0.02
C ALA A 210 28.63 1.22 -0.83
N ALA A 211 29.74 1.82 -1.25
CA ALA A 211 29.82 3.11 -1.93
C ALA A 211 30.85 3.05 -3.09
N ASP A 212 30.51 2.48 -4.26
CA ASP A 212 31.17 2.60 -5.58
C ASP A 212 30.58 1.64 -6.66
N ALA A 213 30.96 1.78 -7.93
CA ALA A 213 30.40 1.03 -9.07
C ALA A 213 30.57 -0.51 -8.99
N ASN A 214 31.48 -1.00 -8.13
CA ASN A 214 31.76 -2.41 -7.89
C ASN A 214 31.12 -2.96 -6.58
N GLN A 215 30.19 -2.20 -5.98
CA GLN A 215 29.46 -2.57 -4.76
C GLN A 215 28.89 -3.98 -4.80
N MET A 216 29.17 -4.74 -3.74
CA MET A 216 28.48 -6.00 -3.48
C MET A 216 27.54 -5.92 -2.27
N VAL A 217 27.69 -4.92 -1.38
CA VAL A 217 26.79 -4.72 -0.24
C VAL A 217 25.51 -3.99 -0.69
N LYS A 218 24.55 -4.74 -1.21
CA LYS A 218 23.29 -4.21 -1.79
C LYS A 218 22.05 -4.46 -0.92
N THR A 219 22.20 -5.20 0.16
CA THR A 219 21.08 -5.69 0.99
C THR A 219 21.40 -5.59 2.48
N VAL A 220 20.37 -5.65 3.32
CA VAL A 220 20.57 -5.73 4.77
C VAL A 220 21.30 -7.02 5.17
N ALA A 221 21.02 -8.14 4.50
CA ALA A 221 21.70 -9.41 4.72
C ALA A 221 23.21 -9.33 4.42
N SER A 222 23.61 -8.69 3.30
CA SER A 222 25.03 -8.48 2.99
C SER A 222 25.69 -7.52 4.00
N ALA A 223 25.01 -6.46 4.44
CA ALA A 223 25.53 -5.58 5.47
C ALA A 223 25.71 -6.28 6.83
N LEU A 224 24.78 -7.16 7.21
CA LEU A 224 24.91 -8.00 8.41
C LEU A 224 26.09 -8.97 8.30
N GLU A 225 26.30 -9.58 7.14
CA GLU A 225 27.46 -10.43 6.86
C GLU A 225 28.77 -9.64 7.03
N CYS A 226 28.87 -8.46 6.41
CA CYS A 226 30.03 -7.58 6.52
C CYS A 226 30.36 -7.19 7.96
N LEU A 227 29.32 -6.88 8.74
CA LEU A 227 29.46 -6.40 10.11
C LEU A 227 29.80 -7.49 11.11
N CYS A 228 29.34 -8.72 10.88
CA CYS A 228 29.37 -9.77 11.88
C CYS A 228 30.42 -10.85 11.62
N VAL A 229 30.90 -11.02 10.38
CA VAL A 229 31.87 -12.09 10.07
C VAL A 229 33.31 -11.60 10.25
N LYS A 230 34.06 -12.34 11.08
CA LYS A 230 35.50 -12.18 11.24
C LYS A 230 36.24 -12.84 10.06
N GLY A 231 37.16 -12.10 9.45
CA GLY A 231 38.07 -12.66 8.45
C GLY A 231 39.15 -13.53 9.11
N THR A 232 39.67 -14.52 8.40
CA THR A 232 40.89 -15.21 8.83
C THR A 232 42.11 -14.35 8.58
N GLU A 233 43.05 -14.37 9.51
CA GLU A 233 44.40 -13.91 9.25
C GLU A 233 45.04 -14.88 8.24
N SER A 234 45.55 -14.34 7.13
CA SER A 234 46.17 -15.04 5.98
C SER A 234 45.26 -15.93 5.12
N GLY A 235 44.86 -15.41 3.94
CA GLY A 235 44.72 -16.14 2.67
C GLY A 235 43.81 -17.37 2.55
N GLY A 236 43.05 -17.78 3.58
CA GLY A 236 42.20 -18.97 3.56
C GLY A 236 40.71 -18.65 3.62
N ALA A 237 39.88 -19.36 2.84
CA ALA A 237 38.42 -19.19 2.74
C ALA A 237 37.63 -19.73 3.96
N ASN A 238 38.14 -19.60 5.20
CA ASN A 238 37.60 -20.29 6.37
C ASN A 238 37.12 -19.35 7.49
N TRP A 239 35.96 -18.76 7.29
CA TRP A 239 35.24 -17.82 8.15
C TRP A 239 34.91 -18.39 9.56
N LYS A 240 35.42 -17.82 10.67
CA LYS A 240 35.02 -18.19 12.05
C LYS A 240 35.02 -17.04 13.09
N THR A 241 34.02 -17.11 14.00
CA THR A 241 33.67 -16.28 15.18
C THR A 241 33.19 -14.85 14.92
N SER A 242 32.00 -14.50 15.44
CA SER A 242 31.35 -13.22 15.11
C SER A 242 31.76 -12.04 15.99
N THR A 243 31.91 -10.87 15.37
CA THR A 243 32.11 -9.56 16.02
C THR A 243 30.81 -8.99 16.62
N CYS A 244 29.64 -9.56 16.28
CA CYS A 244 28.34 -9.07 16.73
C CYS A 244 27.86 -9.70 18.05
N THR A 245 28.00 -11.03 18.24
CA THR A 245 27.72 -11.73 19.51
C THR A 245 28.50 -13.05 19.69
N LYS A 246 28.72 -13.48 20.95
CA LYS A 246 29.34 -14.79 21.28
C LYS A 246 28.53 -16.03 20.82
N LYS A 247 27.25 -15.87 20.44
CA LYS A 247 26.31 -16.98 20.16
C LYS A 247 26.17 -17.35 18.68
N LEU A 248 26.81 -16.63 17.77
CA LEU A 248 26.85 -16.97 16.34
C LEU A 248 28.00 -17.97 16.09
N THR A 249 27.80 -19.21 16.53
CA THR A 249 28.62 -20.36 16.13
C THR A 249 27.90 -21.08 14.99
N GLY A 250 28.09 -20.60 13.76
CA GLY A 250 27.77 -21.35 12.55
C GLY A 250 29.07 -21.88 11.96
N GLN A 251 29.22 -23.19 11.87
CA GLN A 251 30.30 -23.82 11.12
C GLN A 251 29.86 -23.87 9.65
N LEU A 252 30.65 -23.27 8.76
CA LEU A 252 30.41 -23.29 7.32
C LEU A 252 30.83 -24.63 6.73
N ASP A 253 30.15 -25.69 7.14
CA ASP A 253 30.24 -26.97 6.43
C ASP A 253 29.00 -27.06 5.52
N GLY A 254 29.12 -26.50 4.32
CA GLY A 254 28.19 -26.70 3.21
C GLY A 254 26.93 -25.81 3.20
N ILE A 255 26.94 -24.84 2.27
CA ILE A 255 25.78 -24.32 1.50
C ILE A 255 24.62 -23.62 2.26
N ALA A 256 24.53 -23.64 3.59
CA ALA A 256 23.53 -22.85 4.31
C ALA A 256 24.18 -21.73 5.10
N VAL A 257 23.98 -20.47 4.66
CA VAL A 257 24.11 -19.31 5.55
C VAL A 257 22.90 -19.35 6.49
N SER A 258 22.91 -20.27 7.45
CA SER A 258 22.09 -20.13 8.66
C SER A 258 22.71 -19.01 9.50
N VAL A 259 22.60 -17.76 9.03
CA VAL A 259 22.64 -16.65 9.98
C VAL A 259 21.45 -16.93 10.89
N HIS A 260 21.72 -17.26 12.14
CA HIS A 260 20.70 -17.36 13.17
C HIS A 260 20.15 -15.94 13.41
N LEU A 261 19.40 -15.42 12.44
CA LEU A 261 18.57 -14.21 12.47
C LEU A 261 17.34 -14.51 13.33
N THR A 262 17.53 -15.17 14.48
CA THR A 262 16.48 -15.24 15.46
C THR A 262 16.35 -13.85 16.05
N SER A 263 15.39 -13.09 15.52
CA SER A 263 14.86 -11.91 16.19
C SER A 263 14.65 -12.26 17.66
N PRO A 264 15.09 -11.43 18.62
CA PRO A 264 14.86 -11.68 20.04
C PRO A 264 13.36 -11.80 20.39
N ILE A 265 12.46 -11.46 19.47
CA ILE A 265 11.01 -11.58 19.59
C ILE A 265 10.52 -13.04 19.52
N ARG A 266 11.21 -13.96 18.82
CA ARG A 266 10.81 -15.39 18.76
C ARG A 266 11.15 -16.22 20.00
N ARG A 267 11.72 -15.63 21.06
CA ARG A 267 12.08 -16.36 22.31
C ARG A 267 10.98 -16.39 23.37
N LYS A 268 9.75 -15.99 23.06
CA LYS A 268 8.60 -16.15 23.95
C LYS A 268 7.35 -16.60 23.19
N ARG A 269 7.31 -17.88 22.81
CA ARG A 269 6.11 -18.74 22.88
C ARG A 269 6.58 -20.15 23.14
#